data_AF-A0A1G6X1P4-F1
#
_entry.id   AF-A0A1G6X1P4-F1
#
_cell.length_a   1.000
_cell.length_b   1.000
_cell.length_c   1.000
_cell.angle_alpha   90.00
_cell.angle_beta   90.00
_cell.angle_gamma   90.00
#
_symmetry.space_group_name_H-M   'P 1'
#
loop_
_entity.id
_entity.type
_entity.pdbx_description
1 polymer ?
#
loop_
_entity_poly.entity_id
_entity_poly.type
_entity_poly.pdbx_seq_one_letter_code
_entity_poly.pdbx_strand_id
1 'polypeptide(L)'
;MNYRFLLLFGLIIVLVCSKLQAQAIPNLGQTDRWMKGALAAMERNEFETANSIFRNLIDSGLPLPEEMPYYFAETLFQLKQYDNSQNFLNKYLELSGFRGENYQSAQELKKKLAQPIAEIKACDLCTIQGYRYETCENCMGQQKIEQSCSYCRAVGVVGCSRCAGSGMITKRNIFNIVEYFECERCSGKGRLTCPTCEGTKVETSNCRVCDGSGKTPTEVVCDHKVTEHQHEEEKL
;
A
#
# COMPACT_ATOMS: atom_id res chain seq x y z
N MET A 1 -65.34 -0.89 10.54
CA MET A 1 -63.87 -0.76 10.56
C MET A 1 -63.30 -1.93 9.75
N ASN A 2 -62.72 -1.63 8.59
CA ASN A 2 -62.59 -2.61 7.49
C ASN A 2 -61.42 -3.58 7.70
N TYR A 3 -61.72 -4.79 8.18
CA TYR A 3 -60.77 -5.91 8.34
C TYR A 3 -59.98 -6.25 7.07
N ARG A 4 -60.50 -5.88 5.88
CA ARG A 4 -59.81 -6.03 4.59
C ARG A 4 -58.55 -5.16 4.47
N PHE A 5 -58.52 -3.99 5.10
CA PHE A 5 -57.35 -3.09 5.07
C PHE A 5 -56.24 -3.57 6.03
N LEU A 6 -56.63 -4.21 7.13
CA LEU A 6 -55.71 -4.76 8.14
C LEU A 6 -54.97 -6.01 7.63
N LEU A 7 -55.64 -6.86 6.84
CA LEU A 7 -55.02 -8.01 6.17
C LEU A 7 -54.04 -7.61 5.07
N LEU A 8 -54.34 -6.54 4.31
CA LEU A 8 -53.45 -6.02 3.27
C LEU A 8 -52.18 -5.38 3.86
N PHE A 9 -52.28 -4.71 5.01
CA PHE A 9 -51.11 -4.13 5.70
C PHE A 9 -50.21 -5.20 6.33
N GLY A 10 -50.78 -6.29 6.86
CA GLY A 10 -50.03 -7.42 7.40
C GLY A 10 -49.22 -8.16 6.32
N LEU A 11 -49.73 -8.28 5.11
CA LEU A 11 -49.06 -8.98 4.01
C LEU A 11 -47.87 -8.20 3.44
N ILE A 12 -47.94 -6.86 3.47
CA ILE A 12 -46.86 -5.97 3.02
C ILE A 12 -45.69 -5.97 4.02
N ILE A 13 -45.96 -6.05 5.33
CA ILE A 13 -44.91 -6.10 6.36
C ILE A 13 -44.09 -7.41 6.28
N VAL A 14 -44.73 -8.53 5.94
CA VAL A 14 -44.03 -9.82 5.73
C VAL A 14 -43.12 -9.79 4.50
N LEU A 15 -43.51 -9.05 3.45
CA LEU A 15 -42.70 -8.92 2.23
C LEU A 15 -41.50 -7.97 2.38
N VAL A 16 -41.52 -7.02 3.34
CA VAL A 16 -40.39 -6.10 3.58
C VAL A 16 -39.35 -6.72 4.53
N CYS A 17 -39.72 -7.63 5.43
CA CYS A 17 -38.78 -8.29 6.34
C CYS A 17 -37.89 -9.40 5.70
N SER A 18 -38.21 -9.88 4.50
CA SER A 18 -37.45 -10.98 3.87
C SER A 18 -36.13 -10.52 3.20
N LYS A 19 -35.85 -9.22 3.15
CA LYS A 19 -34.59 -8.68 2.58
C LYS A 19 -33.45 -8.53 3.59
N LEU A 20 -33.66 -8.91 4.85
CA LEU A 20 -32.65 -8.81 5.93
C LEU A 20 -31.98 -10.14 6.30
N GLN A 21 -32.10 -11.18 5.46
CA GLN A 21 -31.12 -12.26 5.51
C GLN A 21 -29.89 -11.82 4.71
N ALA A 22 -28.95 -11.17 5.40
CA ALA A 22 -27.57 -11.11 4.94
C ALA A 22 -27.14 -12.54 4.58
N GLN A 23 -26.78 -12.77 3.32
CA GLN A 23 -26.29 -14.06 2.87
C GLN A 23 -24.89 -14.28 3.47
N ALA A 24 -24.84 -14.84 4.67
CA ALA A 24 -23.63 -15.49 5.17
C ALA A 24 -23.36 -16.67 4.23
N ILE A 25 -22.33 -16.54 3.39
CA ILE A 25 -21.82 -17.64 2.58
C ILE A 25 -21.54 -18.79 3.56
N PRO A 26 -22.15 -19.97 3.39
CA PRO A 26 -21.89 -21.08 4.30
C PRO A 26 -20.42 -21.47 4.17
N ASN A 27 -19.63 -21.19 5.21
CA ASN A 27 -18.26 -21.69 5.33
C ASN A 27 -18.34 -23.19 5.63
N LEU A 28 -18.39 -24.01 4.58
CA LEU A 28 -18.50 -25.48 4.64
C LEU A 28 -17.20 -26.14 5.15
N GLY A 29 -16.58 -25.58 6.19
CA GLY A 29 -15.30 -26.02 6.74
C GLY A 29 -14.12 -25.86 5.77
N GLN A 30 -14.24 -24.98 4.76
CA GLN A 30 -13.18 -24.78 3.78
C GLN A 30 -11.95 -24.15 4.45
N THR A 31 -12.17 -23.15 5.30
CA THR A 31 -11.11 -22.49 6.07
C THR A 31 -10.44 -23.47 7.04
N ASP A 32 -11.20 -24.39 7.63
CA ASP A 32 -10.65 -25.42 8.53
C ASP A 32 -9.78 -26.43 7.79
N ARG A 33 -10.14 -26.79 6.55
CA ARG A 33 -9.31 -27.67 5.71
C ARG A 33 -8.00 -26.99 5.35
N TRP A 34 -8.05 -25.71 4.99
CA TRP A 34 -6.85 -24.94 4.66
C TRP A 34 -5.96 -24.75 5.88
N MET A 35 -6.57 -24.46 7.03
CA MET A 35 -5.88 -24.39 8.31
C MET A 35 -5.15 -25.71 8.62
N LYS A 36 -5.83 -26.86 8.51
CA LYS A 36 -5.21 -28.19 8.69
C LYS A 36 -4.08 -28.44 7.70
N GLY A 37 -4.24 -28.02 6.44
CA GLY A 37 -3.20 -28.13 5.42
C GLY A 37 -1.95 -27.32 5.76
N ALA A 38 -2.14 -26.09 6.23
CA ALA A 38 -1.04 -25.23 6.67
C ALA A 38 -0.33 -25.80 7.90
N LEU A 39 -1.07 -26.24 8.92
CA LEU A 39 -0.50 -26.88 10.11
C LEU A 39 0.29 -28.15 9.76
N ALA A 40 -0.24 -29.00 8.88
CA ALA A 40 0.48 -30.19 8.43
C ALA A 40 1.76 -29.83 7.66
N ALA A 41 1.77 -28.74 6.90
CA ALA A 41 3.00 -28.24 6.26
C ALA A 41 4.01 -27.73 7.29
N MET A 42 3.56 -27.01 8.33
CA MET A 42 4.41 -26.59 9.45
C MET A 42 5.02 -27.78 10.20
N GLU A 43 4.24 -28.83 10.47
CA GLU A 43 4.73 -30.06 11.11
C GLU A 43 5.84 -30.75 10.29
N ARG A 44 5.82 -30.59 8.96
CA ARG A 44 6.87 -31.08 8.04
C ARG A 44 8.03 -30.09 7.83
N ASN A 45 8.03 -28.94 8.52
CA ASN A 45 8.96 -27.82 8.31
C ASN A 45 8.89 -27.20 6.90
N GLU A 46 7.79 -27.38 6.18
CA GLU A 46 7.54 -26.81 4.85
C GLU A 46 6.96 -25.40 4.97
N PHE A 47 7.70 -24.48 5.60
CA PHE A 47 7.18 -23.16 5.94
C PHE A 47 6.77 -22.29 4.74
N GLU A 48 7.42 -22.46 3.58
CA GLU A 48 6.99 -21.77 2.36
C GLU A 48 5.62 -22.26 1.86
N THR A 49 5.37 -23.56 2.00
CA THR A 49 4.06 -24.15 1.66
C THR A 49 3.00 -23.66 2.63
N ALA A 50 3.29 -23.67 3.94
CA ALA A 50 2.39 -23.11 4.94
C ALA A 50 2.08 -21.62 4.68
N ASN A 51 3.11 -20.83 4.36
CA ASN A 51 2.98 -19.41 4.02
C ASN A 51 2.07 -19.19 2.80
N SER A 52 2.24 -19.97 1.73
CA SER A 52 1.35 -19.92 0.57
C SER A 52 -0.10 -20.22 0.94
N ILE A 53 -0.34 -21.26 1.75
CA ILE A 53 -1.70 -21.64 2.18
C ILE A 53 -2.33 -20.53 3.04
N PHE A 54 -1.59 -19.95 3.99
CA PHE A 54 -2.09 -18.85 4.83
C PHE A 54 -2.41 -17.60 4.01
N ARG A 55 -1.57 -17.24 3.04
CA ARG A 55 -1.82 -16.11 2.14
C ARG A 55 -3.07 -16.32 1.30
N ASN A 56 -3.21 -17.50 0.69
CA ASN A 56 -4.42 -17.86 -0.03
C ASN A 56 -5.64 -17.73 0.89
N LEU A 57 -5.54 -18.19 2.14
CA LEU A 57 -6.65 -18.13 3.11
C LEU A 57 -7.08 -16.68 3.38
N ILE A 58 -6.13 -15.75 3.52
CA ILE A 58 -6.41 -14.31 3.65
C ILE A 58 -7.08 -13.78 2.39
N ASP A 59 -6.53 -14.11 1.22
CA ASP A 59 -7.02 -13.63 -0.08
C ASP A 59 -8.42 -14.17 -0.43
N SER A 60 -8.82 -15.29 0.17
CA SER A 60 -10.16 -15.88 0.00
C SER A 60 -11.28 -14.98 0.53
N GLY A 61 -10.97 -14.04 1.45
CA GLY A 61 -11.96 -13.19 2.11
C GLY A 61 -12.94 -13.93 3.04
N LEU A 62 -12.71 -15.22 3.29
CA LEU A 62 -13.54 -16.02 4.18
C LEU A 62 -13.25 -15.70 5.66
N PRO A 63 -14.19 -15.98 6.58
CA PRO A 63 -13.94 -15.85 8.01
C PRO A 63 -12.73 -16.68 8.44
N LEU A 64 -11.70 -16.03 8.98
CA LEU A 64 -10.45 -16.68 9.36
C LEU A 64 -10.59 -17.41 10.71
N PRO A 65 -9.98 -18.59 10.89
CA PRO A 65 -9.89 -19.24 12.19
C PRO A 65 -9.20 -18.34 13.22
N GLU A 66 -9.67 -18.35 14.46
CA GLU A 66 -9.18 -17.45 15.52
C GLU A 66 -7.67 -17.63 15.80
N GLU A 67 -7.19 -18.87 15.79
CA GLU A 67 -5.77 -19.19 16.03
C GLU A 67 -4.87 -18.99 14.80
N MET A 68 -5.44 -18.76 13.61
CA MET A 68 -4.69 -18.61 12.36
C MET A 68 -3.58 -17.55 12.45
N PRO A 69 -3.82 -16.33 13.00
CA PRO A 69 -2.78 -15.30 13.07
C PRO A 69 -1.56 -15.72 13.90
N TYR A 70 -1.72 -16.56 14.93
CA TYR A 70 -0.59 -17.10 15.69
C TYR A 70 0.28 -18.03 14.83
N TYR A 71 -0.32 -19.03 14.19
CA TYR A 71 0.42 -20.00 13.38
C TYR A 71 1.03 -19.35 12.13
N PHE A 72 0.36 -18.36 11.56
CA PHE A 72 0.93 -17.60 10.46
C PHE A 72 2.12 -16.75 10.91
N ALA A 73 2.05 -16.13 12.10
CA ALA A 73 3.19 -15.43 12.68
C ALA A 73 4.39 -16.36 12.92
N GLU A 74 4.17 -17.58 13.43
CA GLU A 74 5.23 -18.57 13.59
C GLU A 74 5.85 -19.00 12.25
N THR A 75 5.02 -19.22 11.24
CA THR A 75 5.48 -19.53 9.87
C THR A 75 6.37 -18.40 9.33
N LEU A 76 5.93 -17.15 9.46
CA LEU A 76 6.68 -15.98 9.00
C LEU A 76 7.99 -15.79 9.77
N PHE A 77 8.02 -16.15 11.05
CA PHE A 77 9.26 -16.16 11.84
C PHE A 77 10.29 -17.13 11.28
N GLN A 78 9.87 -18.35 10.92
CA GLN A 78 10.75 -19.36 10.32
C GLN A 78 11.27 -18.94 8.95
N LEU A 79 10.47 -18.17 8.21
CA LEU A 79 10.85 -17.56 6.94
C LEU A 79 11.63 -16.24 7.08
N LYS A 80 12.00 -15.86 8.31
CA LYS A 80 12.72 -14.61 8.64
C LYS A 80 11.98 -13.33 8.23
N GLN A 81 10.67 -13.42 7.95
CA GLN A 81 9.80 -12.26 7.70
C GLN A 81 9.34 -11.67 9.04
N TYR A 82 10.30 -11.16 9.81
CA TYR A 82 10.10 -10.83 11.23
C TYR A 82 9.11 -9.68 11.48
N ASP A 83 9.06 -8.66 10.61
CA ASP A 83 8.09 -7.57 10.72
C ASP A 83 6.65 -8.09 10.52
N ASN A 84 6.42 -8.85 9.45
CA ASN A 84 5.14 -9.50 9.20
C ASN A 84 4.75 -10.43 10.36
N SER A 85 5.69 -11.24 10.84
CA SER A 85 5.49 -12.11 12.00
C SER A 85 5.04 -11.33 13.24
N GLN A 86 5.71 -10.22 13.57
CA GLN A 86 5.32 -9.36 14.69
C GLN A 86 3.94 -8.74 14.48
N ASN A 87 3.59 -8.29 13.28
CA ASN A 87 2.30 -7.69 12.99
C ASN A 87 1.15 -8.70 13.19
N PHE A 88 1.27 -9.92 12.68
CA PHE A 88 0.29 -10.98 12.89
C PHE A 88 0.22 -11.43 14.36
N LEU A 89 1.35 -11.54 15.04
CA LEU A 89 1.41 -11.91 16.45
C LEU A 89 0.74 -10.86 17.35
N ASN A 90 1.01 -9.58 17.09
CA ASN A 90 0.35 -8.49 17.79
C ASN A 90 -1.17 -8.54 17.57
N LYS A 91 -1.60 -8.85 16.34
CA LYS A 91 -3.03 -8.98 16.03
C LYS A 91 -3.69 -10.15 16.77
N TYR A 92 -3.02 -11.30 16.84
CA TYR A 92 -3.47 -12.44 17.62
C TYR A 92 -3.67 -12.06 19.10
N LEU A 93 -2.65 -11.44 19.72
CA LEU A 93 -2.70 -11.03 21.12
C LEU A 93 -3.76 -9.95 21.40
N GLU A 94 -4.03 -9.06 20.43
CA GLU A 94 -5.09 -8.05 20.52
C GLU A 94 -6.49 -8.69 20.50
N LEU A 95 -6.72 -9.65 19.60
CA LEU A 95 -8.04 -10.26 19.40
C LEU A 95 -8.38 -11.30 20.48
N SER A 96 -7.46 -12.22 20.75
CA SER A 96 -7.71 -13.36 21.66
C SER A 96 -7.34 -13.04 23.12
N GLY A 97 -6.48 -12.05 23.35
CA GLY A 97 -5.99 -11.69 24.67
C GLY A 97 -5.39 -12.89 25.41
N PHE A 98 -5.61 -12.97 26.73
CA PHE A 98 -5.14 -14.09 27.57
C PHE A 98 -5.94 -15.39 27.39
N ARG A 99 -7.00 -15.38 26.56
CA ARG A 99 -7.92 -16.53 26.38
C ARG A 99 -7.57 -17.38 25.17
N GLY A 100 -6.71 -16.89 24.27
CA GLY A 100 -6.27 -17.65 23.10
C GLY A 100 -5.52 -18.91 23.50
N GLU A 101 -5.73 -20.00 22.75
CA GLU A 101 -5.17 -21.32 23.06
C GLU A 101 -3.62 -21.26 23.06
N ASN A 102 -3.06 -20.51 22.12
CA ASN A 102 -1.61 -20.33 21.97
C ASN A 102 -1.05 -19.10 22.69
N TYR A 103 -1.73 -18.55 23.71
CA TYR A 103 -1.27 -17.31 24.38
C TYR A 103 0.16 -17.41 24.94
N GLN A 104 0.51 -18.52 25.59
CA GLN A 104 1.86 -18.71 26.15
C GLN A 104 2.92 -18.76 25.04
N SER A 105 2.70 -19.58 24.01
CA SER A 105 3.58 -19.69 22.85
C SER A 105 3.72 -18.35 22.10
N ALA A 106 2.64 -17.58 22.01
CA ALA A 106 2.64 -16.24 21.44
C ALA A 106 3.55 -15.28 22.23
N GLN A 107 3.52 -15.33 23.55
CA GLN A 107 4.43 -14.52 24.38
C GLN A 107 5.90 -14.95 24.24
N GLU A 108 6.16 -16.25 24.05
CA GLU A 108 7.51 -16.73 23.76
C GLU A 108 8.00 -16.27 22.38
N LEU A 109 7.15 -16.37 21.35
CA LEU A 109 7.47 -15.88 20.00
C LEU A 109 7.75 -14.38 20.02
N LYS A 110 6.99 -13.60 20.79
CA LYS A 110 7.22 -12.16 20.97
C LYS A 110 8.62 -11.87 21.52
N LYS A 111 9.11 -12.68 22.46
CA LYS A 111 10.49 -12.56 22.98
C LYS A 111 11.51 -12.92 21.92
N LYS A 112 11.29 -14.01 21.17
CA LYS A 112 12.19 -14.44 20.08
C LYS A 112 12.31 -13.39 18.97
N LEU A 113 11.23 -12.67 18.67
CA LEU A 113 11.19 -11.59 17.68
C LEU A 113 11.94 -10.33 18.10
N ALA A 114 12.15 -10.10 19.40
CA ALA A 114 12.71 -8.84 19.90
C ALA A 114 14.12 -8.56 19.35
N GLN A 115 14.98 -9.58 19.32
CA GLN A 115 16.35 -9.46 18.81
C GLN A 115 16.39 -9.20 17.30
N PRO A 116 15.82 -10.04 16.41
CA PRO A 116 15.92 -9.82 14.97
C PRO A 116 15.26 -8.50 14.52
N ILE A 117 14.23 -8.03 15.23
CA ILE A 117 13.63 -6.72 14.94
C ILE A 117 14.55 -5.57 15.35
N ALA A 118 15.29 -5.71 16.44
CA ALA A 118 16.31 -4.75 16.82
C ALA A 118 17.45 -4.72 15.78
N GLU A 119 17.86 -5.89 15.27
CA GLU A 119 18.86 -6.02 14.20
C GLU A 119 18.40 -5.35 12.90
N ILE A 120 17.14 -5.56 12.47
CA ILE A 120 16.55 -4.85 11.32
C ILE A 120 16.60 -3.34 11.52
N LYS A 121 16.16 -2.85 12.68
CA LYS A 121 16.13 -1.40 12.97
C LYS A 121 17.52 -0.76 13.01
N ALA A 122 18.53 -1.53 13.37
CA ALA A 122 19.91 -1.07 13.42
C ALA A 122 20.64 -1.20 12.08
N CYS A 123 20.03 -1.80 11.04
CA CYS A 123 20.70 -2.10 9.79
C CYS A 123 20.36 -1.10 8.67
N ASP A 124 21.37 -0.37 8.21
CA ASP A 124 21.24 0.61 7.10
C ASP A 124 21.02 -0.02 5.71
N LEU A 125 21.09 -1.35 5.64
CA LEU A 125 20.86 -2.14 4.43
C LEU A 125 19.43 -2.67 4.36
N CYS A 126 18.68 -2.63 5.46
CA CYS A 126 17.36 -3.22 5.51
C CYS A 126 16.27 -2.14 5.49
N THR A 127 15.16 -2.46 4.83
CA THR A 127 13.90 -1.73 5.01
C THR A 127 13.39 -1.92 6.43
N ILE A 128 12.46 -1.07 6.85
CA ILE A 128 11.76 -1.25 8.15
C ILE A 128 11.06 -2.62 8.27
N GLN A 129 10.77 -3.27 7.14
CA GLN A 129 10.13 -4.57 7.05
C GLN A 129 11.13 -5.74 7.05
N GLY A 130 12.44 -5.47 6.99
CA GLY A 130 13.50 -6.49 6.97
C GLY A 130 13.91 -6.99 5.57
N TYR A 131 13.52 -6.30 4.50
CA TYR A 131 13.98 -6.60 3.14
C TYR A 131 15.24 -5.83 2.78
N ARG A 132 16.05 -6.30 1.82
CA ARG A 132 17.29 -5.64 1.41
C ARG A 132 17.00 -4.40 0.55
N TYR A 133 17.70 -3.31 0.83
CA TYR A 133 17.82 -2.18 -0.08
C TYR A 133 18.86 -2.47 -1.16
N GLU A 134 18.54 -2.12 -2.39
CA GLU A 134 19.49 -2.05 -3.50
C GLU A 134 19.64 -0.62 -4.00
N THR A 135 20.74 -0.36 -4.72
CA THR A 135 20.95 0.94 -5.35
C THR A 135 19.84 1.17 -6.37
N CYS A 136 19.20 2.33 -6.30
CA CYS A 136 18.13 2.69 -7.24
C CYS A 136 18.68 2.70 -8.67
N GLU A 137 18.19 1.81 -9.53
CA GLU A 137 18.65 1.67 -10.93
C GLU A 137 18.42 2.96 -11.73
N ASN A 138 17.35 3.71 -11.42
CA ASN A 138 16.99 4.91 -12.17
C ASN A 138 17.90 6.12 -11.89
N CYS A 139 18.48 6.23 -10.69
CA CYS A 139 19.41 7.32 -10.36
C CYS A 139 20.83 6.84 -10.06
N MET A 140 21.09 5.53 -10.09
CA MET A 140 22.37 4.92 -9.73
C MET A 140 22.91 5.43 -8.39
N GLY A 141 22.03 5.68 -7.42
CA GLY A 141 22.39 6.21 -6.11
C GLY A 141 22.63 7.72 -6.04
N GLN A 142 22.50 8.47 -7.14
CA GLN A 142 22.75 9.93 -7.17
C GLN A 142 21.70 10.76 -6.41
N GLN A 143 20.56 10.16 -6.04
CA GLN A 143 19.43 10.76 -5.31
C GLN A 143 18.68 11.87 -6.05
N LYS A 144 19.39 12.77 -6.73
CA LYS A 144 18.86 13.84 -7.56
C LYS A 144 19.35 13.65 -8.99
N ILE A 145 18.42 13.70 -9.94
CA ILE A 145 18.72 13.55 -11.36
C ILE A 145 17.92 14.58 -12.15
N GLU A 146 18.36 14.85 -13.38
CA GLU A 146 17.59 15.67 -14.31
C GLU A 146 16.37 14.89 -14.79
N GLN A 147 15.17 15.45 -14.59
CA GLN A 147 13.91 14.81 -14.96
C GLN A 147 12.99 15.80 -15.67
N SER A 148 12.05 15.27 -16.45
CA SER A 148 10.96 16.04 -17.04
C SER A 148 10.28 16.92 -15.99
N CYS A 149 10.21 18.23 -16.21
CA CYS A 149 9.64 19.18 -15.25
C CYS A 149 8.26 18.72 -14.77
N SER A 150 8.08 18.57 -13.45
CA SER A 150 6.83 18.07 -12.84
C SER A 150 5.65 19.00 -13.11
N TYR A 151 5.90 20.31 -13.15
CA TYR A 151 4.87 21.32 -13.30
C TYR A 151 4.30 21.40 -14.72
N CYS A 152 5.17 21.40 -15.75
CA CYS A 152 4.72 21.45 -17.15
C CYS A 152 4.74 20.10 -17.86
N ARG A 153 5.19 19.02 -17.20
CA ARG A 153 5.28 17.66 -17.76
C ARG A 153 6.03 17.61 -19.10
N ALA A 154 7.22 18.23 -19.12
CA ALA A 154 8.07 18.39 -20.31
C ALA A 154 7.47 19.18 -21.48
N VAL A 155 6.37 19.91 -21.27
CA VAL A 155 5.78 20.77 -22.32
C VAL A 155 6.52 22.11 -22.44
N GLY A 156 7.05 22.63 -21.33
CA GLY A 156 7.76 23.92 -21.26
C GLY A 156 6.84 25.14 -21.18
N VAL A 157 5.53 24.96 -21.37
CA VAL A 157 4.52 26.01 -21.22
C VAL A 157 3.35 25.51 -20.38
N VAL A 158 2.65 26.42 -19.71
CA VAL A 158 1.46 26.15 -18.90
C VAL A 158 0.32 27.08 -19.29
N GLY A 159 -0.92 26.64 -19.05
CA GLY A 159 -2.09 27.49 -19.29
C GLY A 159 -2.09 28.73 -18.40
N CYS A 160 -2.47 29.88 -18.95
CA CYS A 160 -2.62 31.10 -18.17
C CYS A 160 -3.84 30.96 -17.25
N SER A 161 -3.61 30.95 -15.94
CA SER A 161 -4.68 30.83 -14.94
C SER A 161 -5.65 32.01 -14.93
N ARG A 162 -5.21 33.19 -15.40
CA ARG A 162 -6.06 34.40 -15.44
C ARG A 162 -7.17 34.28 -16.49
N CYS A 163 -6.91 33.66 -17.64
CA CYS A 163 -7.90 33.48 -18.72
C CYS A 163 -8.29 32.01 -18.93
N ALA A 164 -7.90 31.11 -18.02
CA ALA A 164 -8.14 29.68 -18.14
C ALA A 164 -7.68 29.09 -19.50
N GLY A 165 -6.59 29.61 -20.06
CA GLY A 165 -6.06 29.12 -21.34
C GLY A 165 -6.65 29.76 -22.61
N SER A 166 -7.69 30.59 -22.51
CA SER A 166 -8.40 31.12 -23.68
C SER A 166 -7.69 32.28 -24.38
N GLY A 167 -6.78 32.96 -23.67
CA GLY A 167 -6.19 34.22 -24.13
C GLY A 167 -7.07 35.45 -23.91
N MET A 168 -8.33 35.26 -23.51
CA MET A 168 -9.33 36.33 -23.41
C MET A 168 -10.01 36.36 -22.03
N ILE A 169 -10.40 37.54 -21.58
CA ILE A 169 -11.16 37.79 -20.34
C ILE A 169 -12.51 38.38 -20.70
N THR A 170 -13.58 37.77 -20.23
CA THR A 170 -14.94 38.28 -20.39
C THR A 170 -15.33 39.15 -19.20
N LYS A 171 -15.83 40.36 -19.46
CA LYS A 171 -16.46 41.23 -18.45
C LYS A 171 -17.87 41.60 -18.90
N ARG A 172 -18.79 41.77 -17.96
CA ARG A 172 -20.12 42.32 -18.24
C ARG A 172 -20.14 43.80 -17.91
N ASN A 173 -20.63 44.60 -18.84
CA ASN A 173 -20.82 46.03 -18.61
C ASN A 173 -22.16 46.33 -17.91
N ILE A 174 -22.43 47.61 -17.64
CA ILE A 174 -23.66 48.10 -17.00
C ILE A 174 -24.94 47.81 -17.80
N PHE A 175 -24.82 47.46 -19.09
CA PHE A 175 -25.91 47.03 -19.95
C PHE A 175 -26.04 45.51 -20.06
N ASN A 176 -25.30 44.75 -19.23
CA ASN A 176 -25.28 43.29 -19.21
C ASN A 176 -24.77 42.65 -20.52
N ILE A 177 -24.05 43.42 -21.35
CA ILE A 177 -23.39 42.95 -22.57
C ILE A 177 -22.02 42.36 -22.17
N VAL A 178 -21.68 41.20 -22.76
CA VAL A 178 -20.38 40.56 -22.55
C VAL A 178 -19.35 41.15 -23.50
N GLU A 179 -18.31 41.75 -22.93
CA GLU A 179 -17.17 42.31 -23.65
C GLU A 179 -15.95 41.40 -23.46
N TYR A 180 -15.17 41.24 -24.53
CA TYR A 180 -13.99 40.39 -24.57
C TYR A 180 -12.74 41.27 -24.57
N PHE A 181 -11.87 41.07 -23.59
CA PHE A 181 -10.60 41.76 -23.46
C PHE A 181 -9.46 40.77 -23.61
N GLU A 182 -8.39 41.18 -24.29
CA GLU A 182 -7.18 40.38 -24.33
C GLU A 182 -6.60 40.21 -22.91
N CYS A 183 -6.18 39.00 -22.58
CA CYS A 183 -5.60 38.72 -21.28
C CYS A 183 -4.20 39.31 -21.18
N GLU A 184 -4.05 40.44 -20.49
CA GLU A 184 -2.79 41.15 -20.26
C GLU A 184 -1.67 40.24 -19.73
N ARG A 185 -2.01 39.25 -18.88
CA ARG A 185 -1.02 38.36 -18.25
C ARG A 185 -0.29 37.49 -19.26
N CYS A 186 -0.98 37.06 -20.31
CA CYS A 186 -0.42 36.17 -21.34
C CYS A 186 -0.36 36.82 -22.73
N SER A 187 -0.65 38.12 -22.82
CA SER A 187 -0.74 38.87 -24.08
C SER A 187 -1.51 38.08 -25.15
N GLY A 188 -2.73 37.66 -24.81
CA GLY A 188 -3.62 36.98 -25.76
C GLY A 188 -3.26 35.52 -26.09
N LYS A 189 -2.09 35.02 -25.70
CA LYS A 189 -1.61 33.69 -26.09
C LYS A 189 -2.31 32.53 -25.37
N GLY A 190 -2.98 32.80 -24.25
CA GLY A 190 -3.58 31.79 -23.38
C GLY A 190 -2.57 30.90 -22.64
N ARG A 191 -1.27 31.00 -22.95
CA ARG A 191 -0.21 30.18 -22.37
C ARG A 191 0.92 31.05 -21.85
N LEU A 192 1.60 30.57 -20.82
CA LEU A 192 2.78 31.17 -20.21
C LEU A 192 3.93 30.19 -20.26
N THR A 193 5.17 30.68 -20.35
CA THR A 193 6.35 29.87 -20.13
C THR A 193 6.27 29.23 -18.74
N CYS A 194 6.66 27.96 -18.63
CA CYS A 194 6.65 27.27 -17.35
C CYS A 194 7.55 28.02 -16.35
N PRO A 195 7.04 28.42 -15.17
CA PRO A 195 7.83 29.16 -14.19
C PRO A 195 8.88 28.28 -13.49
N THR A 196 8.72 26.95 -13.51
CA THR A 196 9.61 26.02 -12.80
C THR A 196 10.85 25.66 -13.62
N CYS A 197 10.67 25.41 -14.92
CA CYS A 197 11.79 25.07 -15.82
C CYS A 197 12.15 26.20 -16.78
N GLU A 198 11.46 27.34 -16.72
CA GLU A 198 11.68 28.48 -17.62
C GLU A 198 11.64 28.13 -19.12
N GLY A 199 10.94 27.03 -19.47
CA GLY A 199 10.84 26.54 -20.84
C GLY A 199 11.89 25.49 -21.23
N THR A 200 12.85 25.13 -20.37
CA THR A 200 13.84 24.08 -20.64
C THR A 200 13.22 22.67 -20.66
N LYS A 201 12.01 22.51 -20.13
CA LYS A 201 11.24 21.26 -20.01
C LYS A 201 11.78 20.26 -19.00
N VAL A 202 12.95 20.54 -18.41
CA VAL A 202 13.63 19.68 -17.44
C VAL A 202 13.89 20.42 -16.13
N GLU A 203 13.96 19.68 -15.03
CA GLU A 203 14.33 20.19 -13.71
C GLU A 203 15.20 19.16 -12.98
N THR A 204 16.16 19.63 -12.18
CA THR A 204 16.90 18.74 -11.26
C THR A 204 16.07 18.55 -9.99
N SER A 205 15.54 17.36 -9.80
CA SER A 205 14.71 17.01 -8.64
C SER A 205 15.18 15.71 -7.99
N ASN A 206 14.64 15.41 -6.81
CA ASN A 206 14.77 14.08 -6.23
C ASN A 206 14.26 13.03 -7.23
N CYS A 207 14.97 11.92 -7.33
CA CYS A 207 14.62 10.81 -8.19
C CYS A 207 13.25 10.27 -7.79
N ARG A 208 12.26 10.39 -8.69
CA ARG A 208 10.87 9.94 -8.49
C ARG A 208 10.67 8.47 -8.17
N VAL A 209 11.66 7.62 -8.45
CA VAL A 209 11.58 6.17 -8.19
C VAL A 209 11.92 5.85 -6.75
N CYS A 210 12.84 6.60 -6.15
CA CYS A 210 13.34 6.34 -4.79
C CYS A 210 13.08 7.52 -3.83
N ASP A 211 12.33 8.53 -4.28
CA ASP A 211 12.06 9.79 -3.57
C ASP A 211 13.31 10.47 -2.98
N GLY A 212 14.45 10.30 -3.65
CA GLY A 212 15.73 10.86 -3.21
C GLY A 212 16.49 10.04 -2.16
N SER A 213 16.04 8.83 -1.79
CA SER A 213 16.82 7.95 -0.92
C SER A 213 18.08 7.40 -1.59
N GLY A 214 18.06 7.26 -2.93
CA GLY A 214 19.11 6.60 -3.72
C GLY A 214 19.03 5.08 -3.68
N LYS A 215 18.06 4.51 -2.94
CA LYS A 215 17.90 3.07 -2.72
C LYS A 215 16.44 2.63 -2.95
N THR A 216 16.25 1.44 -3.47
CA THR A 216 14.92 0.83 -3.68
C THR A 216 14.81 -0.49 -2.91
N PRO A 217 13.63 -0.80 -2.33
CA PRO A 217 13.43 -2.06 -1.63
C PRO A 217 13.38 -3.23 -2.62
N THR A 218 13.91 -4.38 -2.21
CA THR A 218 13.81 -5.65 -2.95
C THR A 218 12.81 -6.60 -2.29
N GLU A 219 12.54 -7.73 -2.92
CA GLU A 219 11.78 -8.85 -2.32
C GLU A 219 12.67 -9.80 -1.49
N VAL A 220 13.99 -9.59 -1.51
CA VAL A 220 14.95 -10.47 -0.83
C VAL A 220 15.05 -10.08 0.65
N VAL A 221 14.86 -11.06 1.54
CA VAL A 221 15.05 -10.86 2.98
C VAL A 221 16.51 -10.49 3.26
N CYS A 222 16.70 -9.43 4.04
CA CYS A 222 18.00 -8.90 4.40
C CYS A 222 18.80 -9.92 5.23
N ASP A 223 20.06 -10.18 4.86
CA ASP A 223 20.96 -11.05 5.62
C ASP A 223 21.89 -10.28 6.58
N HIS A 224 21.71 -8.96 6.67
CA HIS A 224 22.51 -8.00 7.44
C HIS A 224 24.01 -7.98 7.09
N LYS A 225 24.41 -8.59 5.96
CA LYS A 225 25.81 -8.61 5.51
C LYS A 225 26.01 -7.61 4.40
N VAL A 226 27.07 -6.82 4.53
CA VAL A 226 27.58 -6.00 3.43
C VAL A 226 28.07 -6.96 2.35
N THR A 227 27.37 -7.00 1.21
CA THR A 227 27.90 -7.70 0.03
C THR A 227 28.93 -6.78 -0.59
N GLU A 228 30.20 -7.16 -0.51
CA GLU A 228 31.28 -6.55 -1.27
C GLU A 228 31.06 -6.87 -2.76
N HIS A 229 30.18 -6.12 -3.43
CA HIS A 229 30.25 -6.04 -4.89
C HIS A 229 31.47 -5.18 -5.22
N GLN A 230 32.50 -5.91 -5.64
CA GLN A 230 33.77 -5.44 -6.17
C GLN A 230 33.59 -4.24 -7.10
N HIS A 231 33.82 -3.03 -6.58
CA HIS A 231 34.52 -2.03 -7.36
C HIS A 231 35.99 -2.47 -7.40
N GLU A 232 36.30 -3.45 -8.25
CA GLU A 232 37.64 -3.51 -8.83
C GLU A 232 37.78 -2.26 -9.69
N GLU A 233 38.25 -1.19 -9.05
CA GLU A 233 38.92 -0.10 -9.73
C GLU A 233 40.04 -0.74 -10.56
N GLU A 234 39.84 -0.79 -11.88
CA GLU A 234 40.91 -0.89 -12.86
C GLU A 234 41.89 0.28 -12.59
N LYS A 235 42.85 0.04 -11.71
CA LYS A 235 44.04 0.86 -11.56
C LYS A 235 45.01 0.44 -12.65
N LEU A 236 45.08 1.32 -13.66
CA LEU A 236 46.24 1.69 -14.50
C LEU A 236 47.00 0.58 -15.24
#